data_AF-A0A847I4I7-F1
#
_entry.id   AF-A0A847I4I7-F1
#
_cell.length_a   1.000
_cell.length_b   1.000
_cell.length_c   1.000
_cell.angle_alpha   90.00
_cell.angle_beta   90.00
_cell.angle_gamma   90.00
#
_symmetry.space_group_name_H-M   'P 1'
#
loop_
_entity.id
_entity.type
_entity.pdbx_description
1 polymer ?
#
loop_
_entity_poly.entity_id
_entity_poly.type
_entity_poly.pdbx_seq_one_letter_code
_entity_poly.pdbx_strand_id
1 'polypeptide(L)'
;GDLLHWSDDSLIAGLRTVMTAGQPPLLVACPTGAYSGRQAGVCVLQAGSLLWRYAPGGAIWATPAIADVTGDERSEIIVASIDATAGQARGVVTVLTSEGRCLLRLELPAPIECSPAVADVNGDNRLELLVADQSGVLHCYDVGRIGPIEWGLGAGDSHNTRNAENAYRFGQAPSGMQWNWKPQ
;
A
#
# COMPACT_ATOMS: atom_id res chain seq x y z
N GLY A 1 7.07 -30.64 -1.17
CA GLY A 1 6.47 -29.65 -2.09
C GLY A 1 5.80 -28.67 -1.18
N ASP A 2 6.62 -27.80 -0.60
CA ASP A 2 6.38 -27.31 0.74
C ASP A 2 5.54 -26.04 0.64
N LEU A 3 4.22 -26.23 0.76
CA LEU A 3 3.33 -25.15 1.17
C LEU A 3 3.88 -24.64 2.51
N LEU A 4 4.34 -23.40 2.52
CA LEU A 4 4.86 -22.69 3.70
C LEU A 4 3.92 -22.92 4.89
N HIS A 5 4.33 -23.76 5.83
CA HIS A 5 3.68 -23.91 7.12
C HIS A 5 3.94 -22.65 7.94
N TRP A 6 2.95 -21.78 7.99
CA TRP A 6 2.89 -20.69 8.95
C TRP A 6 2.29 -21.24 10.24
N SER A 7 2.94 -20.99 11.37
CA SER A 7 2.37 -21.31 12.69
C SER A 7 1.08 -20.53 12.91
N ASP A 8 0.17 -21.06 13.72
CA ASP A 8 -1.21 -20.61 13.98
C ASP A 8 -1.38 -19.13 14.42
N ASP A 9 -0.27 -18.40 14.61
CA ASP A 9 -0.22 -16.98 15.01
C ASP A 9 0.05 -15.99 13.85
N SER A 10 0.10 -16.46 12.59
CA SER A 10 0.32 -15.57 11.45
C SER A 10 -0.98 -14.88 11.03
N LEU A 11 -1.11 -13.59 11.37
CA LEU A 11 -2.24 -12.75 10.98
C LEU A 11 -2.05 -12.23 9.54
N ILE A 12 -3.14 -12.02 8.81
CA ILE A 12 -3.12 -11.31 7.52
C ILE A 12 -3.52 -9.86 7.77
N ALA A 13 -2.55 -8.94 7.66
CA ALA A 13 -2.76 -7.51 7.88
C ALA A 13 -3.52 -6.83 6.73
N GLY A 14 -3.53 -7.45 5.54
CA GLY A 14 -4.24 -6.92 4.39
C GLY A 14 -4.40 -7.96 3.29
N LEU A 15 -5.53 -7.88 2.59
CA LEU A 15 -5.85 -8.68 1.42
C LEU A 15 -6.38 -7.77 0.31
N ARG A 16 -5.81 -7.85 -0.89
CA ARG A 16 -6.21 -7.07 -2.07
C ARG A 16 -6.15 -7.91 -3.34
N THR A 17 -6.81 -7.45 -4.38
CA THR A 17 -6.57 -7.94 -5.74
C THR A 17 -5.73 -6.91 -6.47
N VAL A 18 -4.83 -7.38 -7.34
CA VAL A 18 -4.18 -6.55 -8.35
C VAL A 18 -4.56 -7.06 -9.73
N MET A 19 -5.02 -6.17 -10.60
CA MET A 19 -5.38 -6.53 -11.97
C MET A 19 -4.13 -6.62 -12.84
N THR A 20 -4.15 -7.57 -13.76
CA THR A 20 -3.09 -7.75 -14.76
C THR A 20 -3.72 -7.85 -16.13
N ALA A 21 -3.22 -7.08 -17.10
CA ALA A 21 -3.82 -7.00 -18.43
C ALA A 21 -3.87 -8.38 -19.11
N GLY A 22 -5.07 -8.82 -19.45
CA GLY A 22 -5.30 -10.10 -20.14
C GLY A 22 -5.01 -11.35 -19.31
N GLN A 23 -4.91 -11.24 -17.98
CA GLN A 23 -4.65 -12.33 -17.05
C GLN A 23 -5.68 -12.30 -15.90
N PRO A 24 -5.93 -13.44 -15.21
CA PRO A 24 -6.80 -13.44 -14.04
C PRO A 24 -6.23 -12.55 -12.93
N PRO A 25 -7.09 -11.95 -12.07
CA PRO A 25 -6.64 -11.12 -10.98
C PRO A 25 -5.73 -11.91 -10.03
N LEU A 26 -4.67 -11.26 -9.56
CA LEU A 26 -3.77 -11.82 -8.56
C LEU A 26 -4.22 -11.39 -7.17
N LEU A 27 -4.04 -12.27 -6.19
CA LEU A 27 -4.33 -11.99 -4.79
C LEU A 27 -3.06 -11.49 -4.10
N VAL A 28 -3.10 -10.29 -3.53
CA VAL A 28 -2.06 -9.73 -2.68
C VAL A 28 -2.44 -9.96 -1.23
N ALA A 29 -1.65 -10.75 -0.50
CA ALA A 29 -1.80 -10.97 0.93
C ALA A 29 -0.57 -10.44 1.67
N CYS A 30 -0.79 -9.70 2.75
CA CYS A 30 0.27 -9.21 3.63
C CYS A 30 0.25 -10.00 4.94
N PRO A 31 0.83 -11.21 5.01
CA PRO A 31 1.04 -11.87 6.28
C PRO A 31 1.92 -11.00 7.17
N THR A 32 1.59 -10.97 8.45
CA THR A 32 2.36 -10.30 9.49
C THR A 32 2.63 -11.24 10.64
N GLY A 33 3.73 -10.98 11.33
CA GLY A 33 4.05 -11.60 12.61
C GLY A 33 4.23 -10.54 13.70
N ALA A 34 4.91 -10.91 14.78
CA ALA A 34 5.27 -9.99 15.85
C ALA A 34 6.10 -8.79 15.35
N TYR A 35 6.08 -7.68 16.09
CA TYR A 35 6.73 -6.40 15.76
C TYR A 35 8.20 -6.51 15.33
N SER A 36 8.95 -7.39 16.01
CA SER A 36 10.38 -7.64 15.77
C SER A 36 10.65 -8.89 14.92
N GLY A 37 9.59 -9.58 14.48
CA GLY A 37 9.69 -10.80 13.69
C GLY A 37 9.94 -10.50 12.21
N ARG A 38 10.77 -11.31 11.56
CA ARG A 38 11.00 -11.26 10.09
C ARG A 38 9.98 -12.07 9.29
N GLN A 39 8.81 -12.30 9.88
CA GLN A 39 7.76 -13.16 9.35
C GLN A 39 6.84 -12.41 8.39
N ALA A 40 6.78 -11.07 8.47
CA ALA A 40 5.92 -10.34 7.56
C ALA A 40 6.40 -10.44 6.11
N GLY A 41 5.48 -10.32 5.18
CA GLY A 41 5.78 -10.29 3.76
C GLY A 41 4.64 -9.73 2.94
N VAL A 42 4.94 -9.42 1.69
CA VAL A 42 3.94 -9.19 0.65
C VAL A 42 3.97 -10.43 -0.22
N CYS A 43 2.86 -11.17 -0.24
CA CYS A 43 2.71 -12.40 -1.01
C CYS A 43 1.74 -12.12 -2.14
N VAL A 44 2.12 -12.48 -3.36
CA VAL A 44 1.20 -12.46 -4.51
C VAL A 44 0.92 -13.88 -4.94
N LEU A 45 -0.36 -14.20 -5.03
CA LEU A 45 -0.87 -15.54 -5.24
C LEU A 45 -1.78 -15.58 -6.47
N GLN A 46 -1.77 -16.73 -7.13
CA GLN A 46 -2.77 -17.14 -8.10
C GLN A 46 -3.42 -18.43 -7.57
N ALA A 47 -4.58 -18.82 -8.09
CA ALA A 47 -5.32 -19.98 -7.58
C ALA A 47 -4.41 -21.22 -7.40
N GLY A 48 -4.19 -21.61 -6.13
CA GLY A 48 -3.37 -22.76 -5.77
C GLY A 48 -1.84 -22.54 -5.77
N SER A 49 -1.34 -21.32 -6.02
CA SER A 49 0.10 -21.06 -6.08
C SER A 49 0.51 -19.71 -5.48
N LEU A 50 1.62 -19.72 -4.73
CA LEU A 50 2.37 -18.51 -4.40
C LEU A 50 3.25 -18.18 -5.62
N LEU A 51 3.05 -17.01 -6.23
CA LEU A 51 3.89 -16.55 -7.34
C LEU A 51 5.22 -16.00 -6.84
N TRP A 52 5.15 -15.10 -5.85
CA TRP A 52 6.34 -14.51 -5.24
C TRP A 52 6.05 -13.96 -3.85
N ARG A 53 7.13 -13.73 -3.08
CA ARG A 53 7.10 -13.08 -1.77
C ARG A 53 8.20 -12.04 -1.65
N TYR A 54 7.82 -10.85 -1.19
CA TYR A 54 8.75 -9.80 -0.77
C TYR A 54 8.81 -9.74 0.76
N ALA A 55 10.01 -9.65 1.32
CA ALA A 55 10.23 -9.55 2.76
C ALA A 55 10.69 -8.11 3.12
N PRO A 56 9.88 -7.32 3.83
CA PRO A 56 10.21 -5.93 4.15
C PRO A 56 11.28 -5.77 5.25
N GLY A 57 11.59 -6.84 5.99
CA GLY A 57 12.59 -6.85 7.07
C GLY A 57 12.03 -6.69 8.48
N GLY A 58 10.77 -6.26 8.63
CA GLY A 58 10.04 -6.22 9.92
C GLY A 58 8.55 -6.52 9.76
N ALA A 59 7.67 -5.70 10.34
CA ALA A 59 6.23 -5.95 10.41
C ALA A 59 5.42 -5.17 9.36
N ILE A 60 4.29 -5.73 8.91
CA ILE A 60 3.30 -5.03 8.07
C ILE A 60 1.97 -5.09 8.82
N TRP A 61 1.51 -3.96 9.36
CA TRP A 61 0.18 -3.89 10.00
C TRP A 61 -0.86 -3.18 9.15
N ALA A 62 -0.37 -2.47 8.14
CA ALA A 62 -1.13 -1.74 7.17
C ALA A 62 -1.69 -2.65 6.08
N THR A 63 -2.87 -2.30 5.57
CA THR A 63 -3.36 -2.90 4.33
C THR A 63 -2.69 -2.19 3.14
N PRO A 64 -2.17 -2.91 2.12
CA PRO A 64 -1.52 -2.27 0.98
C PRO A 64 -2.51 -1.46 0.13
N ALA A 65 -1.98 -0.42 -0.50
CA ALA A 65 -2.63 0.29 -1.58
C ALA A 65 -2.19 -0.30 -2.93
N ILE A 66 -3.06 -0.24 -3.92
CA ILE A 66 -2.83 -0.75 -5.29
C ILE A 66 -3.18 0.37 -6.26
N ALA A 67 -2.21 0.87 -7.01
CA ALA A 67 -2.43 1.94 -7.97
C ALA A 67 -1.32 1.94 -9.01
N ASP A 68 -1.65 2.33 -10.24
CA ASP A 68 -0.64 2.66 -11.26
C ASP A 68 0.01 4.00 -10.89
N VAL A 69 1.16 3.90 -10.24
CA VAL A 69 1.97 5.05 -9.80
C VAL A 69 3.12 5.29 -10.76
N THR A 70 3.33 4.42 -11.75
CA THR A 70 4.37 4.60 -12.77
C THR A 70 3.84 5.24 -14.05
N GLY A 71 2.52 5.17 -14.28
CA GLY A 71 1.82 5.62 -15.48
C GLY A 71 1.99 4.66 -16.67
N ASP A 72 2.26 3.38 -16.41
CA ASP A 72 2.52 2.36 -17.44
C ASP A 72 1.32 1.43 -17.70
N GLU A 73 0.15 1.78 -17.15
CA GLU A 73 -1.10 1.01 -17.19
C GLU A 73 -1.02 -0.33 -16.43
N ARG A 74 -0.03 -0.49 -15.54
CA ARG A 74 0.07 -1.61 -14.60
C ARG A 74 0.07 -1.06 -13.18
N SER A 75 -0.67 -1.74 -12.31
CA SER A 75 -0.77 -1.31 -10.92
C SER A 75 0.42 -1.80 -10.10
N GLU A 76 1.00 -0.91 -9.32
CA GLU A 76 1.95 -1.22 -8.27
C GLU A 76 1.26 -1.56 -6.96
N ILE A 77 1.99 -2.26 -6.09
CA ILE A 77 1.63 -2.57 -4.71
C ILE A 77 2.43 -1.65 -3.78
N ILE A 78 1.73 -0.77 -3.08
CA ILE A 78 2.31 0.16 -2.10
C ILE A 78 2.05 -0.35 -0.70
N VAL A 79 3.12 -0.57 0.06
CA VAL A 79 3.08 -1.15 1.39
C VAL A 79 3.79 -0.24 2.37
N ALA A 80 3.12 0.08 3.47
CA ALA A 80 3.74 0.65 4.64
C ALA A 80 4.12 -0.47 5.63
N SER A 81 5.31 -0.36 6.20
CA SER A 81 5.86 -1.37 7.09
C SER A 81 6.74 -0.74 8.15
N ILE A 82 7.09 -1.55 9.15
CA ILE A 82 8.01 -1.20 10.20
C ILE A 82 9.29 -2.01 9.98
N ASP A 83 10.44 -1.34 9.95
CA ASP A 83 11.74 -1.97 9.97
C ASP A 83 12.36 -1.80 11.36
N ALA A 84 12.61 -2.92 12.04
CA ALA A 84 13.20 -2.96 13.38
C ALA A 84 14.60 -3.60 13.39
N THR A 85 15.24 -3.77 12.22
CA THR A 85 16.49 -4.56 12.08
C THR A 85 17.73 -3.93 12.73
N ALA A 86 17.70 -2.64 13.08
CA ALA A 86 18.85 -1.89 13.61
C ALA A 86 18.66 -1.38 15.07
N GLY A 87 17.76 -1.99 15.85
CA GLY A 87 17.51 -1.59 17.24
C GLY A 87 16.75 -0.27 17.43
N GLN A 88 16.36 0.37 16.32
CA GLN A 88 15.43 1.49 16.27
C GLN A 88 14.34 1.13 15.26
N ALA A 89 13.07 1.23 15.68
CA ALA A 89 11.94 0.98 14.80
C ALA A 89 11.74 2.19 13.88
N ARG A 90 11.75 1.95 12.56
CA ARG A 90 11.54 2.95 11.52
C ARG A 90 10.36 2.58 10.64
N GLY A 91 9.79 3.59 10.00
CA GLY A 91 8.78 3.41 8.97
C GLY A 91 9.44 3.12 7.64
N VAL A 92 8.86 2.22 6.85
CA VAL A 92 9.30 1.95 5.49
C VAL A 92 8.11 1.89 4.56
N VAL A 93 8.13 2.75 3.54
CA VAL A 93 7.22 2.67 2.40
C VAL A 93 7.93 1.93 1.27
N THR A 94 7.32 0.86 0.78
CA THR A 94 7.83 0.08 -0.36
C THR A 94 6.82 0.11 -1.50
N VAL A 95 7.29 0.35 -2.72
CA VAL A 95 6.52 0.25 -3.96
C VAL A 95 7.06 -0.92 -4.77
N LEU A 96 6.20 -1.90 -5.04
CA LEU A 96 6.51 -3.12 -5.76
C LEU A 96 5.70 -3.19 -7.06
N THR A 97 6.27 -3.70 -8.15
CA THR A 97 5.46 -4.08 -9.32
C THR A 97 4.61 -5.32 -9.01
N SER A 98 3.60 -5.61 -9.84
CA SER A 98 2.81 -6.85 -9.77
C SER A 98 3.66 -8.12 -9.89
N GLU A 99 4.88 -8.03 -10.46
CA GLU A 99 5.85 -9.12 -10.61
C GLU A 99 6.86 -9.19 -9.45
N GLY A 100 6.73 -8.32 -8.43
CA GLY A 100 7.52 -8.36 -7.21
C GLY A 100 8.85 -7.60 -7.28
N ARG A 101 9.06 -6.78 -8.32
CA ARG A 101 10.24 -5.90 -8.38
C ARG A 101 10.04 -4.69 -7.48
N CYS A 102 10.99 -4.43 -6.58
CA CYS A 102 11.02 -3.21 -5.79
C CYS A 102 11.43 -2.01 -6.65
N LEU A 103 10.51 -1.06 -6.83
CA LEU A 103 10.75 0.20 -7.54
C LEU A 103 11.27 1.27 -6.59
N LEU A 104 10.70 1.33 -5.38
CA LEU A 104 11.03 2.33 -4.37
C LEU A 104 11.02 1.69 -2.98
N ARG A 105 11.98 2.10 -2.15
CA ARG A 105 11.99 1.85 -0.71
C ARG A 105 12.41 3.13 0.00
N LEU A 106 11.48 3.73 0.73
CA LEU A 106 11.69 4.99 1.46
C LEU A 106 11.63 4.74 2.95
N GLU A 107 12.67 5.18 3.67
CA GLU A 107 12.72 5.12 5.13
C GLU A 107 12.23 6.42 5.76
N LEU A 108 11.35 6.31 6.76
CA LEU A 108 10.83 7.40 7.58
C LEU A 108 11.38 7.32 9.00
N PRO A 109 11.51 8.47 9.69
CA PRO A 109 12.12 8.54 11.01
C PRO A 109 11.34 7.79 12.10
N ALA A 110 10.04 7.56 11.92
CA ALA A 110 9.19 6.85 12.86
C ALA A 110 8.40 5.71 12.18
N PRO A 111 8.00 4.66 12.93
CA PRO A 111 7.22 3.52 12.41
C PRO A 111 5.91 3.94 11.73
N ILE A 112 5.49 3.17 10.73
CA ILE A 112 4.22 3.36 10.02
C ILE A 112 3.36 2.12 10.23
N GLU A 113 2.19 2.31 10.83
CA GLU A 113 1.21 1.26 11.07
C GLU A 113 -0.11 1.52 10.34
N CYS A 114 -0.24 2.69 9.72
CA CYS A 114 -1.43 3.07 8.95
C CYS A 114 -1.32 2.60 7.50
N SER A 115 -2.48 2.35 6.89
CA SER A 115 -2.56 2.01 5.47
C SER A 115 -2.14 3.22 4.62
N PRO A 116 -1.25 3.05 3.62
CA PRO A 116 -0.96 4.12 2.67
C PRO A 116 -2.22 4.52 1.91
N ALA A 117 -2.29 5.79 1.54
CA ALA A 117 -3.33 6.32 0.67
C ALA A 117 -2.73 6.87 -0.63
N VAL A 118 -3.43 6.68 -1.74
CA VAL A 118 -3.04 7.20 -3.06
C VAL A 118 -4.23 7.95 -3.65
N ALA A 119 -4.05 9.24 -3.95
CA ALA A 119 -5.08 10.10 -4.52
C ALA A 119 -4.46 11.37 -5.10
N ASP A 120 -5.15 12.00 -6.06
CA ASP A 120 -4.89 13.40 -6.43
C ASP A 120 -5.47 14.30 -5.32
N VAL A 121 -4.60 14.84 -4.46
CA VAL A 121 -5.01 15.68 -3.32
C VAL A 121 -4.83 17.17 -3.59
N ASN A 122 -4.07 17.53 -4.62
CA ASN A 122 -3.77 18.93 -4.95
C ASN A 122 -4.53 19.45 -6.19
N GLY A 123 -5.21 18.56 -6.93
CA GLY A 123 -6.02 18.86 -8.10
C GLY A 123 -5.23 19.08 -9.39
N ASP A 124 -3.98 18.61 -9.47
CA ASP A 124 -3.12 18.73 -10.66
C ASP A 124 -3.26 17.54 -11.63
N ASN A 125 -4.18 16.62 -11.32
CA ASN A 125 -4.46 15.39 -12.05
C ASN A 125 -3.33 14.36 -11.98
N ARG A 126 -2.42 14.46 -11.01
CA ARG A 126 -1.39 13.46 -10.68
C ARG A 126 -1.68 12.87 -9.31
N LEU A 127 -1.12 11.69 -9.06
CA LEU A 127 -1.32 11.00 -7.80
C LEU A 127 -0.29 11.45 -6.76
N GLU A 128 -0.75 11.64 -5.54
CA GLU A 128 0.07 11.71 -4.35
C GLU A 128 -0.05 10.43 -3.52
N LEU A 129 1.07 10.03 -2.92
CA LEU A 129 1.16 8.96 -1.93
C LEU A 129 1.23 9.56 -0.52
N LEU A 130 0.28 9.19 0.34
CA LEU A 130 0.17 9.67 1.71
C LEU A 130 0.40 8.55 2.73
N VAL A 131 1.18 8.85 3.77
CA VAL A 131 1.41 7.96 4.92
C VAL A 131 1.57 8.78 6.19
N ALA A 132 0.99 8.32 7.30
CA ALA A 132 1.20 8.91 8.61
C ALA A 132 2.10 8.02 9.48
N ASP A 133 3.13 8.61 10.09
CA ASP A 133 4.01 7.88 11.01
C ASP A 133 3.61 8.09 12.49
N GLN A 134 4.20 7.28 13.38
CA GLN A 134 3.97 7.36 14.81
C GLN A 134 4.49 8.65 15.48
N SER A 135 5.25 9.49 14.78
CA SER A 135 5.62 10.81 15.29
C SER A 135 4.49 11.84 15.12
N GLY A 136 3.36 11.44 14.53
CA GLY A 136 2.21 12.29 14.26
C GLY A 136 2.37 13.12 12.99
N VAL A 137 3.32 12.76 12.12
CA VAL A 137 3.58 13.45 10.85
C VAL A 137 2.86 12.72 9.72
N LEU A 138 2.08 13.47 8.95
CA LEU A 138 1.54 13.04 7.66
C LEU A 138 2.52 13.44 6.55
N HIS A 139 3.05 12.45 5.85
CA HIS A 139 3.91 12.62 4.68
C HIS A 139 3.06 12.53 3.42
N CYS A 140 3.39 13.36 2.43
CA CYS A 140 2.72 13.41 1.13
C CYS A 140 3.79 13.48 0.04
N TYR A 141 3.82 12.49 -0.85
CA TYR A 141 4.81 12.37 -1.93
C TYR A 141 4.11 12.53 -3.27
N ASP A 142 4.53 13.51 -4.06
CA ASP A 142 4.15 13.62 -5.46
C ASP A 142 4.78 12.45 -6.24
N VAL A 143 3.93 11.64 -6.86
CA VAL A 143 4.35 10.52 -7.69
C VAL A 143 4.68 11.00 -9.12
N GLY A 144 4.17 12.16 -9.51
CA GLY A 144 4.44 12.82 -10.78
C GLY A 144 3.73 12.16 -11.96
N ARG A 145 2.74 11.30 -11.70
CA ARG A 145 2.11 10.41 -12.68
C ARG A 145 0.60 10.35 -12.51
N ILE A 146 -0.06 9.97 -13.60
CA ILE A 146 -1.50 9.73 -13.69
C ILE A 146 -1.66 8.23 -13.91
N GLY A 147 -2.58 7.60 -13.19
CA GLY A 147 -2.87 6.18 -13.38
C GLY A 147 -4.14 5.75 -12.64
N PRO A 148 -4.76 4.63 -13.04
CA PRO A 148 -5.90 4.09 -12.31
C PRO A 148 -5.50 3.70 -10.87
N ILE A 149 -6.31 4.14 -9.91
CA ILE A 149 -6.27 3.66 -8.54
C ILE A 149 -7.17 2.44 -8.46
N GLU A 150 -6.63 1.26 -8.15
CA GLU A 150 -7.45 0.08 -7.83
C GLU A 150 -7.89 0.11 -6.36
N TRP A 151 -6.97 0.50 -5.47
CA TRP A 151 -7.16 0.56 -4.02
C TRP A 151 -6.29 1.64 -3.39
N GLY A 152 -6.82 2.86 -3.23
CA GLY A 152 -6.04 4.01 -2.72
C GLY A 152 -6.36 4.46 -1.30
N LEU A 153 -7.23 3.79 -0.54
CA LEU A 153 -7.56 4.20 0.83
C LEU A 153 -7.79 3.00 1.76
N GLY A 154 -7.45 3.18 3.04
CA GLY A 154 -7.76 2.24 4.11
C GLY A 154 -9.26 2.13 4.35
N ALA A 155 -9.88 1.11 3.75
CA ALA A 155 -11.31 0.83 3.72
C ALA A 155 -12.11 1.88 2.89
N GLY A 156 -12.87 1.39 1.91
CA GLY A 156 -13.41 2.22 0.84
C GLY A 156 -14.19 3.45 1.31
N ASP A 157 -13.89 4.58 0.65
CA ASP A 157 -14.45 5.92 0.82
C ASP A 157 -14.49 6.50 2.25
N SER A 158 -14.86 7.77 2.34
CA SER A 158 -15.03 8.53 3.60
C SER A 158 -16.13 7.98 4.53
N HIS A 159 -16.83 6.91 4.13
CA HIS A 159 -17.92 6.25 4.84
C HIS A 159 -17.69 4.76 5.09
N ASN A 160 -16.49 4.22 4.84
CA ASN A 160 -16.10 2.84 5.19
C ASN A 160 -16.99 1.76 4.54
N THR A 161 -17.47 1.99 3.32
CA THR A 161 -18.46 1.12 2.64
C THR A 161 -17.83 -0.04 1.85
N ARG A 162 -16.50 -0.06 1.68
CA ARG A 162 -15.73 -1.11 0.98
C ARG A 162 -16.11 -1.33 -0.50
N ASN A 163 -16.64 -0.32 -1.21
CA ASN A 163 -16.97 -0.43 -2.63
C ASN A 163 -15.83 0.08 -3.54
N ALA A 164 -15.40 -0.74 -4.51
CA ALA A 164 -14.42 -0.37 -5.53
C ALA A 164 -14.93 0.74 -6.46
N GLU A 165 -16.23 0.77 -6.77
CA GLU A 165 -16.84 1.81 -7.62
C GLU A 165 -16.76 3.20 -6.96
N ASN A 166 -16.74 3.26 -5.63
CA ASN A 166 -16.57 4.50 -4.89
C ASN A 166 -15.12 5.00 -4.88
N ALA A 167 -14.11 4.11 -4.89
CA ALA A 167 -12.72 4.53 -5.06
C ALA A 167 -12.51 5.25 -6.41
N TYR A 168 -13.13 4.74 -7.48
CA TYR A 168 -13.13 5.42 -8.79
C TYR A 168 -13.93 6.73 -8.81
N ARG A 169 -15.06 6.82 -8.07
CA ARG A 169 -15.90 8.03 -8.02
C ARG A 169 -15.38 9.14 -7.09
N PHE A 170 -14.72 8.80 -5.99
CA PHE A 170 -14.19 9.76 -5.00
C PHE A 170 -12.69 10.08 -5.19
N GLY A 171 -12.03 9.47 -6.19
CA GLY A 171 -10.81 10.03 -6.78
C GLY A 171 -11.06 11.34 -7.55
N GLN A 172 -12.33 11.79 -7.65
CA GLN A 172 -12.64 13.14 -8.07
C GLN A 172 -12.89 14.03 -6.85
N ALA A 173 -12.23 15.19 -6.83
CA ALA A 173 -12.43 16.21 -5.81
C ALA A 173 -13.93 16.48 -5.58
N PRO A 174 -14.38 16.69 -4.33
CA PRO A 174 -15.75 17.11 -4.09
C PRO A 174 -15.98 18.43 -4.83
N SER A 175 -16.91 18.46 -5.77
CA SER A 175 -17.32 19.72 -6.39
C SER A 175 -17.81 20.67 -5.29
N GLY A 176 -17.04 21.72 -4.99
CA GLY A 176 -17.43 22.77 -4.06
C GLY A 176 -16.75 22.78 -2.68
N MET A 177 -15.74 21.94 -2.40
CA MET A 177 -14.93 22.08 -1.16
C MET A 177 -13.50 22.53 -1.48
N GLN A 178 -13.31 23.83 -1.71
CA GLN A 178 -11.98 24.47 -1.71
C GLN A 178 -11.52 24.68 -0.28
N TRP A 179 -10.48 23.96 0.15
CA TRP A 179 -9.71 24.34 1.33
C TRP A 179 -8.56 25.25 0.90
N ASN A 180 -8.70 26.53 1.20
CA ASN A 180 -7.67 27.53 0.96
C ASN A 180 -6.67 27.49 2.13
N TRP A 181 -5.76 26.50 2.13
CA TRP A 181 -4.67 26.47 3.10
C TRP A 181 -3.43 27.16 2.51
N LYS A 182 -3.00 28.26 3.14
CA LYS A 182 -1.77 28.98 2.81
C LYS A 182 -0.81 28.87 4.00
N PRO A 183 0.24 28.04 3.94
CA PRO A 183 1.30 28.12 4.92
C PRO A 183 2.16 29.37 4.67
N GLN A 184 2.57 30.03 5.76
CA GLN A 184 3.58 31.09 5.75
C GLN A 184 4.97 30.51 5.48
#